data_AF-A0A2D4FZT1-F1
#
_entry.id   AF-A0A2D4FZT1-F1
#
_cell.length_a   1.000
_cell.length_b   1.000
_cell.length_c   1.000
_cell.angle_alpha   90.00
_cell.angle_beta   90.00
_cell.angle_gamma   90.00
#
_symmetry.space_group_name_H-M   'P 1'
#
loop_
_entity.id
_entity.type
_entity.pdbx_description
1 polymer ?
#
loop_
_entity_poly.entity_id
_entity_poly.type
_entity_poly.pdbx_seq_one_letter_code
_entity_poly.pdbx_strand_id
1 'polypeptide(L)'
;DCLQEFKPISISILAMTWENKFSFPPLRVRIIHKSRLRYFGKPKTKLDVPYQAYFDVADQSGMVLMVLWGSLCPEWYHSMKIGTVLLLEKYAVKKSVSSIIQSSPEDLHMKRFSSIG
;
A
#
# COMPACT_ATOMS: atom_id res chain seq x y z
N ASP A 1 11.37 -30.00 10.24
CA ASP A 1 11.79 -28.64 10.62
C ASP A 1 11.14 -27.60 9.70
N CYS A 2 9.94 -27.13 10.06
CA CYS A 2 9.07 -26.28 9.24
C CYS A 2 8.91 -24.88 9.84
N LEU A 3 10.01 -24.15 10.01
CA LEU A 3 9.99 -22.74 10.41
C LEU A 3 11.09 -21.98 9.68
N GLN A 4 11.14 -22.08 8.35
CA GLN A 4 11.78 -21.02 7.59
C GLN A 4 10.82 -19.84 7.62
N GLU A 5 10.91 -19.03 8.69
CA GLU A 5 10.34 -17.69 8.75
C GLU A 5 10.59 -17.02 7.40
N PHE A 6 9.53 -16.71 6.67
CA PHE A 6 9.64 -16.05 5.39
C PHE A 6 10.17 -14.63 5.64
N LYS A 7 11.49 -14.47 5.55
CA LYS A 7 12.19 -13.21 5.75
C LYS A 7 11.51 -12.12 4.90
N PRO A 8 11.09 -10.99 5.49
CA PRO A 8 10.45 -9.94 4.74
C PRO A 8 11.37 -9.42 3.62
N ILE A 9 10.82 -9.20 2.44
CA ILE A 9 11.52 -8.55 1.33
C ILE A 9 11.37 -7.02 1.43
N SER A 10 12.19 -6.29 0.67
CA SER A 10 12.06 -4.85 0.52
C SER A 10 11.17 -4.47 -0.67
N ILE A 11 10.63 -3.26 -0.64
CA ILE A 11 9.86 -2.67 -1.74
C ILE A 11 10.69 -2.63 -3.03
N SER A 12 11.98 -2.31 -2.96
CA SER A 12 12.86 -2.31 -4.13
C SER A 12 12.96 -3.69 -4.80
N ILE A 13 13.10 -4.76 -4.01
CA ILE A 13 13.13 -6.13 -4.53
C ILE A 13 11.77 -6.54 -5.10
N LEU A 14 10.69 -6.12 -4.45
CA LEU A 14 9.33 -6.35 -4.97
C LEU A 14 9.16 -5.67 -6.33
N ALA A 15 9.54 -4.40 -6.45
CA ALA A 15 9.45 -3.62 -7.69
C ALA A 15 10.24 -4.25 -8.85
N MET A 16 11.35 -4.93 -8.56
CA MET A 16 12.16 -5.61 -9.57
C MET A 16 11.61 -6.98 -9.98
N THR A 17 10.74 -7.61 -9.18
CA THR A 17 10.40 -9.04 -9.35
C THR A 17 8.91 -9.34 -9.47
N TRP A 18 8.03 -8.34 -9.48
CA TRP A 18 6.59 -8.57 -9.34
C TRP A 18 5.87 -9.13 -10.57
N GLU A 19 6.35 -8.83 -11.78
CA GLU A 19 5.61 -9.12 -13.03
C GLU A 19 5.41 -10.63 -13.29
N ASN A 20 6.33 -11.47 -12.80
CA ASN A 20 6.35 -12.92 -13.08
C ASN A 20 5.96 -13.77 -11.86
N LYS A 21 5.34 -13.19 -10.84
CA LYS A 21 5.04 -13.86 -9.57
C LYS A 21 3.55 -13.76 -9.21
N PHE A 22 3.01 -14.88 -8.76
CA PHE A 22 1.63 -14.98 -8.24
C PHE A 22 1.55 -14.91 -6.72
N SER A 23 2.67 -15.09 -6.03
CA SER A 23 2.79 -15.01 -4.58
C SER A 23 4.07 -14.29 -4.20
N PHE A 24 4.03 -13.58 -3.08
CA PHE A 24 5.10 -12.73 -2.62
C PHE A 24 5.47 -13.07 -1.18
N PRO A 25 6.78 -13.03 -0.84
CA PRO A 25 7.21 -13.06 0.55
C PRO A 25 6.60 -11.89 1.34
N PRO A 26 6.54 -11.98 2.68
CA PRO A 26 6.02 -10.90 3.51
C PRO A 26 6.73 -9.56 3.25
N LEU A 27 6.00 -8.46 3.38
CA LEU A 27 6.55 -7.11 3.23
C LEU A 27 6.35 -6.33 4.52
N ARG A 28 7.45 -5.82 5.10
CA ARG A 28 7.37 -4.99 6.32
C ARG A 28 7.40 -3.51 5.94
N VAL A 29 6.29 -2.82 6.15
CA VAL A 29 6.11 -1.42 5.73
C VAL A 29 5.49 -0.57 6.82
N ARG A 30 5.71 0.74 6.76
CA ARG A 30 5.04 1.74 7.61
C ARG A 30 4.01 2.50 6.81
N ILE A 31 2.84 2.74 7.37
CA ILE A 31 1.85 3.65 6.79
C ILE A 31 2.37 5.08 6.90
N ILE A 32 2.58 5.73 5.76
CA ILE A 32 3.01 7.13 5.65
C ILE A 32 1.79 8.04 5.51
N HIS A 33 0.81 7.59 4.72
CA HIS A 33 -0.41 8.35 4.48
C HIS A 33 -1.62 7.43 4.36
N LYS A 34 -2.78 7.94 4.75
CA LYS A 34 -4.06 7.21 4.79
C LYS A 34 -5.16 8.08 4.19
N SER A 35 -5.76 7.60 3.10
CA SER A 35 -6.92 8.24 2.50
C SER A 35 -8.20 8.02 3.32
N ARG A 36 -9.25 8.80 3.01
CA ARG A 36 -10.61 8.55 3.50
C ARG A 36 -11.18 7.26 2.92
N LEU A 37 -11.97 6.54 3.70
CA LEU A 37 -12.76 5.41 3.21
C LEU A 37 -13.73 5.87 2.11
N ARG A 38 -13.77 5.16 0.97
CA ARG A 38 -14.63 5.48 -0.17
C ARG A 38 -15.57 4.33 -0.46
N TYR A 39 -16.83 4.64 -0.74
CA TYR A 39 -17.81 3.69 -1.27
C TYR A 39 -17.68 3.62 -2.80
N PHE A 40 -17.58 2.42 -3.37
CA PHE A 40 -17.48 2.20 -4.83
C PHE A 40 -18.64 1.35 -5.39
N GLY A 41 -19.63 1.03 -4.56
CA GLY A 41 -20.75 0.19 -4.96
C GLY A 41 -21.55 0.82 -6.10
N LYS A 42 -21.95 0.00 -7.07
CA LYS A 42 -22.86 0.40 -8.14
C LYS A 42 -24.26 -0.15 -7.84
N PRO A 43 -25.34 0.56 -8.20
CA PRO A 43 -26.71 0.11 -7.95
C PRO A 43 -27.06 -1.30 -8.46
N LYS A 44 -26.31 -1.82 -9.45
CA LYS A 44 -26.55 -3.13 -10.09
C LYS A 44 -25.58 -4.24 -9.64
N THR A 45 -24.60 -3.94 -8.78
CA THR A 45 -23.64 -4.92 -8.30
C THR A 45 -24.03 -5.39 -6.91
N LYS A 46 -24.27 -6.69 -6.73
CA LYS A 46 -24.46 -7.35 -5.43
C LYS A 46 -23.10 -7.47 -4.72
N LEU A 47 -22.59 -6.36 -4.23
CA LEU A 47 -21.40 -6.32 -3.38
C LEU A 47 -21.85 -5.92 -1.98
N ASP A 48 -21.69 -6.82 -1.01
CA ASP A 48 -22.15 -6.60 0.36
C ASP A 48 -21.37 -5.47 1.05
N VAL A 49 -20.07 -5.33 0.75
CA VAL A 49 -19.17 -4.37 1.40
C VAL A 49 -18.32 -3.64 0.36
N PRO A 50 -18.88 -2.74 -0.48
CA PRO A 50 -18.14 -2.13 -1.58
C PRO A 50 -17.39 -0.88 -1.11
N TYR A 51 -16.47 -1.06 -0.15
CA TYR A 51 -15.61 -0.01 0.36
C TYR A 51 -14.16 -0.22 -0.08
N GLN A 52 -13.46 0.89 -0.31
CA GLN A 52 -12.04 0.90 -0.60
C GLN A 52 -11.33 2.01 0.17
N ALA A 53 -10.06 1.76 0.50
CA ALA A 53 -9.18 2.75 1.10
C ALA A 53 -7.76 2.59 0.60
N TYR A 54 -7.12 3.71 0.30
CA TYR A 54 -5.74 3.81 -0.16
C TYR A 54 -4.80 4.24 0.97
N PHE A 55 -3.60 3.67 0.97
CA PHE A 55 -2.53 3.97 1.92
C PHE A 55 -1.22 4.06 1.17
N ASP A 56 -0.46 5.13 1.40
CA ASP A 56 0.94 5.14 0.99
C ASP A 56 1.74 4.46 2.08
N VAL A 57 2.45 3.40 1.73
CA VAL A 57 3.26 2.60 2.66
C VAL A 57 4.70 2.57 2.19
N ALA A 58 5.64 2.65 3.12
CA ALA A 58 7.06 2.72 2.80
C ALA A 58 7.92 1.84 3.69
N ASP A 59 9.07 1.45 3.16
CA ASP A 59 10.20 0.90 3.90
C ASP A 59 11.45 1.75 3.59
N GLN A 60 12.64 1.32 4.01
CA GLN A 60 13.87 2.06 3.73
C GLN A 60 14.25 2.12 2.23
N SER A 61 13.63 1.31 1.38
CA SER A 61 13.98 1.13 -0.02
C SER A 61 13.02 1.82 -1.00
N GLY A 62 11.82 2.20 -0.55
CA GLY A 62 10.87 2.90 -1.39
C GLY A 62 9.48 3.02 -0.77
N MET A 63 8.53 3.48 -1.58
CA MET A 63 7.13 3.67 -1.22
C MET A 63 6.24 3.04 -2.29
N VAL A 64 5.14 2.45 -1.86
CA VAL A 64 4.11 1.86 -2.74
C VAL A 64 2.72 2.22 -2.26
N LEU A 65 1.76 2.21 -3.18
CA LEU A 65 0.35 2.38 -2.87
C LEU A 65 -0.24 1.02 -2.47
N MET A 66 -0.75 0.93 -1.24
CA MET A 66 -1.54 -0.20 -0.76
C MET A 66 -3.03 0.14 -0.84
N VAL A 67 -3.85 -0.83 -1.27
CA VAL A 67 -5.31 -0.66 -1.35
C VAL A 67 -6.00 -1.74 -0.53
N LEU A 68 -6.80 -1.33 0.46
CA LEU A 68 -7.78 -2.18 1.10
C LEU A 68 -9.07 -2.18 0.28
N TRP A 69 -9.59 -3.38 0.04
CA TRP A 69 -10.83 -3.60 -0.72
C TRP A 69 -11.82 -4.39 0.11
N GLY A 70 -13.10 -4.12 -0.09
CA GLY A 70 -14.16 -5.03 0.34
C GLY A 70 -14.32 -5.09 1.86
N SER A 71 -14.54 -6.30 2.36
CA SER A 71 -14.67 -6.62 3.79
C SER A 71 -13.42 -6.32 4.62
N LEU A 72 -12.24 -6.22 4.01
CA LEU A 72 -11.03 -5.82 4.74
C LEU A 72 -11.13 -4.38 5.27
N CYS A 73 -11.94 -3.53 4.64
CA CYS A 73 -12.14 -2.16 5.08
C CYS A 73 -12.72 -2.06 6.51
N PRO A 74 -13.93 -2.59 6.80
CA PRO A 74 -14.48 -2.51 8.15
C PRO A 74 -13.61 -3.22 9.20
N GLU A 75 -12.91 -4.28 8.81
CA GLU A 75 -12.04 -5.03 9.73
C GLU A 75 -10.79 -4.22 10.13
N TRP A 76 -10.11 -3.60 9.17
CA TRP A 76 -8.74 -3.10 9.39
C TRP A 76 -8.60 -1.58 9.28
N TYR A 77 -9.50 -0.90 8.58
CA TYR A 77 -9.34 0.54 8.30
C TYR A 77 -9.23 1.37 9.58
N HIS A 78 -9.99 1.05 10.63
CA HIS A 78 -9.94 1.83 11.88
C HIS A 78 -8.62 1.65 12.65
N SER A 79 -8.08 0.43 12.67
CA SER A 79 -6.84 0.10 13.40
C SER A 79 -5.57 0.55 12.68
N MET A 80 -5.60 0.58 11.34
CA MET A 80 -4.48 1.04 10.50
C MET A 80 -4.36 2.57 10.54
N LYS A 81 -3.45 3.09 11.36
CA LYS A 81 -3.17 4.52 11.53
C LYS A 81 -1.86 4.91 10.84
N ILE A 82 -1.68 6.20 10.56
CA ILE A 82 -0.39 6.72 10.10
C ILE A 82 0.68 6.39 11.16
N GLY A 83 1.84 5.92 10.72
CA GLY A 83 2.94 5.47 11.57
C GLY A 83 2.88 3.99 11.96
N THR A 84 1.73 3.33 11.81
CA THR A 84 1.61 1.88 12.08
C THR A 84 2.54 1.10 11.14
N VAL A 85 3.31 0.18 11.71
CA VAL A 85 4.14 -0.77 10.96
C VAL A 85 3.33 -2.05 10.74
N LEU A 86 3.23 -2.47 9.48
CA LEU A 86 2.50 -3.64 9.04
C LEU A 86 3.48 -4.70 8.53
N LEU A 87 3.15 -5.96 8.79
CA LEU A 87 3.68 -7.09 8.04
C LEU A 87 2.60 -7.54 7.08
N LEU A 88 2.78 -7.25 5.78
CA LEU A 88 1.85 -7.62 4.74
C LEU A 88 2.14 -9.04 4.27
N GLU A 89 1.15 -9.91 4.38
CA GLU A 89 1.22 -11.29 3.92
C GLU A 89 0.05 -11.56 2.94
N LYS A 90 0.24 -12.52 2.03
CA LYS A 90 -0.80 -12.95 1.08
C LYS A 90 -1.41 -11.79 0.26
N TYR A 91 -0.60 -10.78 -0.05
CA TYR A 91 -1.01 -9.63 -0.85
C TYR A 91 -0.86 -9.90 -2.35
N ALA A 92 -1.56 -9.10 -3.16
CA ALA A 92 -1.41 -9.09 -4.61
C ALA A 92 -0.75 -7.78 -5.06
N VAL A 93 0.11 -7.85 -6.07
CA VAL A 93 0.71 -6.67 -6.72
C VAL A 93 0.06 -6.46 -8.07
N LYS A 94 -0.27 -5.21 -8.37
CA LYS A 94 -0.79 -4.80 -9.67
C LYS A 94 -0.04 -3.57 -10.15
N LYS A 95 0.16 -3.47 -11.46
CA LYS A 95 0.67 -2.26 -12.08
C LYS A 95 -0.23 -1.09 -11.71
N SER A 96 0.37 0.01 -11.29
CA SER A 96 -0.34 1.28 -11.18
C SER A 96 -0.92 1.66 -12.54
N VAL A 97 -2.22 1.95 -12.60
CA VAL A 97 -2.80 2.67 -13.73
C VAL A 97 -2.60 4.15 -13.42
N SER A 98 -1.70 4.78 -14.18
CA SER A 98 -1.21 6.15 -13.99
C SER A 98 -2.29 7.22 -13.84
N SER A 99 -3.52 6.96 -14.28
CA SER A 99 -4.65 7.90 -14.16
C SER A 99 -5.27 7.99 -12.76
N ILE A 100 -5.01 7.02 -11.86
CA ILE A 100 -5.60 7.00 -10.51
C ILE A 100 -4.65 7.62 -9.47
N ILE A 101 -3.35 7.67 -9.75
CA ILE A 101 -2.28 8.03 -8.79
C ILE A 101 -1.57 9.34 -9.18
N GLN A 102 -2.32 10.36 -9.62
CA GLN A 102 -1.79 11.72 -9.56
C GLN A 102 -2.08 12.30 -8.17
N SER A 103 -1.20 12.01 -7.21
CA SER A 103 -0.58 13.15 -6.56
C SER A 103 0.31 13.75 -7.63
N SER A 104 -0.07 14.90 -8.16
CA SER A 104 0.71 15.59 -9.19
C SER A 104 2.18 15.66 -8.74
N PRO A 105 3.16 15.23 -9.55
CA PRO A 105 4.56 15.56 -9.28
C PRO A 105 4.79 17.06 -9.14
N GLU A 106 3.88 17.90 -9.64
CA GLU A 106 3.93 19.36 -9.51
C GLU A 106 3.63 19.83 -8.07
N ASP A 107 2.98 19.02 -7.22
CA ASP A 107 2.83 19.32 -5.79
C ASP A 107 4.04 18.85 -4.95
N LEU A 108 4.93 18.05 -5.53
CA LEU A 108 6.23 17.71 -4.96
C LEU A 108 7.24 18.82 -5.30
N HIS A 109 6.94 20.07 -4.93
CA HIS A 109 8.00 21.05 -4.76
C HIS A 109 8.91 20.57 -3.63
N MET A 110 9.94 19.80 -3.99
CA MET A 110 10.99 19.39 -3.08
C MET A 110 11.69 20.68 -2.60
N LYS A 111 11.24 21.20 -1.45
CA LYS A 111 11.85 22.37 -0.84
C LYS A 111 13.25 21.95 -0.39
N ARG A 112 14.26 22.49 -1.10
CA ARG A 112 15.65 22.34 -0.70
C ARG A 112 15.88 23.20 0.52
N PHE A 113 16.00 22.58 1.69
CA PHE A 113 16.45 23.25 2.89
C PHE A 113 17.99 23.18 2.93
N SER A 114 18.67 24.32 2.92
CA SER A 114 20.10 24.40 3.22
C SER A 114 20.27 24.57 4.72
N SER A 115 21.13 23.75 5.34
CA SER A 115 21.57 24.01 6.72
C SER A 115 22.41 25.27 6.72
N ILE A 116 22.12 26.20 7.63
CA ILE A 116 23.04 27.30 7.94
C ILE A 116 24.06 26.71 8.91
N GLY A 117 25.24 26.40 8.40
CA GLY A 117 26.43 26.12 9.20
C GLY A 117 27.18 27.41 9.48
#